data_AF-A0A7X4JK09-F1
#
_entry.id   AF-A0A7X4JK09-F1
#
_cell.length_a   1.000
_cell.length_b   1.000
_cell.length_c   1.000
_cell.angle_alpha   90.00
_cell.angle_beta   90.00
_cell.angle_gamma   90.00
#
_symmetry.space_group_name_H-M   'P 1'
#
loop_
_entity.id
_entity.type
_entity.pdbx_description
1 polymer ?
#
loop_
_entity_poly.entity_id
_entity_poly.type
_entity_poly.pdbx_seq_one_letter_code
_entity_poly.pdbx_strand_id
1 'polypeptide(L)'
;MYEKHGEIISAQTFLEVLQGDAGRVVLTNCIIEGVVDIFSTRLERDEHNRLLLKKSLTCTGCTFRNIVNFRAVVFQQEVDFRRTLFEGILDLDEAVLYGPCAFREATFQRRADFHSAMFRRSASFWRARFNSIADFHGVQFRENAVFHEANFHTEVNFRRALFQGTLDCTGTLFPEITTFNNATFLGRTNFTGAQFLSAAAFRDAQYIPDTLFQAVKAKLSREQHHPTEFYLDSQQVDEAANPLFKRYVADQQFIRAFNQGNPVLAHLWRWSSDYGRSLGIWALWSFFLAVLFAFAYMPFPEWLPAWIQSWAPRFHQTTGFYSGRALTFSDCFYFSVVTFTTLGFGDVVADNAPARFLVALEVIFGYVMLGGLISIFSNKLASRS
;
A
#
# COMPACT_ATOMS: atom_id res chain seq x y z
N MET A 1 -13.12 -20.65 34.33
CA MET A 1 -13.67 -19.45 33.66
C MET A 1 -14.20 -18.54 34.74
N TYR A 2 -13.88 -17.25 34.72
CA TYR A 2 -14.44 -16.26 35.62
C TYR A 2 -15.38 -15.36 34.82
N GLU A 3 -16.64 -15.25 35.25
CA GLU A 3 -17.67 -14.51 34.52
C GLU A 3 -18.50 -13.65 35.47
N LYS A 4 -18.72 -12.38 35.11
CA LYS A 4 -19.56 -11.43 35.85
C LYS A 4 -20.36 -10.55 34.90
N HIS A 5 -21.57 -10.15 35.35
CA HIS A 5 -22.49 -9.34 34.56
C HIS A 5 -23.13 -8.24 35.40
N GLY A 6 -23.03 -6.98 34.96
CA GLY A 6 -23.73 -5.84 35.60
C GLY A 6 -23.25 -5.45 37.00
N GLU A 7 -22.17 -6.06 37.49
CA GLU A 7 -21.65 -5.83 38.84
C GLU A 7 -20.63 -4.69 38.91
N ILE A 8 -20.50 -4.08 40.10
CA ILE A 8 -19.38 -3.20 40.44
C ILE A 8 -18.27 -4.07 41.05
N ILE A 9 -17.07 -3.99 40.47
CA ILE A 9 -15.91 -4.80 40.82
C ILE A 9 -14.79 -3.85 41.24
N SER A 10 -14.19 -4.07 42.41
CA SER A 10 -13.00 -3.31 42.80
C SER A 10 -11.81 -3.67 41.90
N ALA A 11 -10.92 -2.72 41.64
CA ALA A 11 -9.71 -2.96 40.88
C ALA A 11 -8.86 -4.07 41.51
N GLN A 12 -8.83 -4.15 42.84
CA GLN A 12 -8.15 -5.22 43.55
C GLN A 12 -8.73 -6.60 43.20
N THR A 13 -10.06 -6.76 43.27
CA THR A 13 -10.73 -8.01 42.88
C THR A 13 -10.48 -8.34 41.40
N PHE A 14 -10.50 -7.34 40.52
CA PHE A 14 -10.16 -7.53 39.11
C PHE A 14 -8.74 -8.07 38.93
N LEU A 15 -7.75 -7.49 39.62
CA LEU A 15 -6.35 -7.89 39.59
C LEU A 15 -6.12 -9.29 40.21
N GLU A 16 -6.86 -9.65 41.25
CA GLU A 16 -6.87 -11.00 41.84
C GLU A 16 -7.40 -12.04 40.84
N VAL A 17 -8.46 -11.71 40.09
CA VAL A 17 -9.01 -12.56 39.04
C VAL A 17 -8.02 -12.75 37.88
N LEU A 18 -7.28 -11.71 37.52
CA LEU A 18 -6.21 -11.83 36.52
C LEU A 18 -5.10 -12.77 37.00
N GLN A 19 -4.80 -12.81 38.31
CA GLN A 19 -3.81 -13.71 38.91
C GLN A 19 -4.30 -15.14 39.15
N GLY A 20 -5.60 -15.35 39.34
CA GLY A 20 -6.15 -16.66 39.65
C GLY A 20 -6.06 -17.67 38.50
N ASP A 21 -6.50 -18.91 38.75
CA ASP A 21 -6.35 -20.02 37.80
C ASP A 21 -7.31 -19.98 36.60
N ALA A 22 -8.23 -19.02 36.56
CA ALA A 22 -9.19 -18.91 35.47
C ALA A 22 -8.49 -18.57 34.15
N GLY A 23 -8.47 -19.51 33.20
CA GLY A 23 -7.91 -19.31 31.85
C GLY A 23 -8.68 -18.33 30.94
N ARG A 24 -9.87 -17.89 31.38
CA ARG A 24 -10.71 -16.90 30.68
C ARG A 24 -11.44 -16.02 31.69
N VAL A 25 -11.38 -14.71 31.47
CA VAL A 25 -12.06 -13.67 32.27
C VAL A 25 -13.05 -12.95 31.36
N VAL A 26 -14.33 -12.99 31.71
CA VAL A 26 -15.42 -12.37 30.95
C VAL A 26 -16.22 -11.46 31.88
N LEU A 27 -16.17 -10.17 31.62
CA LEU A 27 -16.94 -9.15 32.30
C LEU A 27 -17.86 -8.52 31.27
N THR A 28 -19.15 -8.42 31.58
CA THR A 28 -20.13 -7.78 30.68
C THR A 28 -20.92 -6.72 31.45
N ASN A 29 -20.95 -5.49 30.95
CA ASN A 29 -21.65 -4.36 31.57
C ASN A 29 -21.23 -4.10 33.04
N CYS A 30 -20.01 -4.48 33.42
CA CYS A 30 -19.48 -4.27 34.78
C CYS A 30 -18.81 -2.90 34.92
N ILE A 31 -18.80 -2.36 36.14
CA ILE A 31 -18.05 -1.15 36.49
C ILE A 31 -16.82 -1.56 37.30
N ILE A 32 -15.63 -1.19 36.86
CA ILE A 32 -14.37 -1.40 37.57
C ILE A 32 -13.98 -0.10 38.26
N GLU A 33 -13.94 -0.14 39.59
CA GLU A 33 -13.60 1.01 40.44
C GLU A 33 -12.21 0.89 41.06
N GLY A 34 -11.43 1.97 41.00
CA GLY A 34 -10.05 2.00 41.49
C GLY A 34 -9.01 1.83 40.39
N VAL A 35 -7.76 2.17 40.71
CA VAL A 35 -6.65 2.10 39.76
C VAL A 35 -6.30 0.64 39.47
N VAL A 36 -6.41 0.25 38.19
CA VAL A 36 -5.97 -1.07 37.72
C VAL A 36 -4.51 -0.95 37.33
N ASP A 37 -3.62 -1.38 38.21
CA ASP A 37 -2.19 -1.43 37.94
C ASP A 37 -1.70 -2.88 37.88
N ILE A 38 -1.41 -3.35 36.67
CA ILE A 38 -0.96 -4.73 36.45
C ILE A 38 0.37 -5.04 37.15
N PHE A 39 1.21 -4.03 37.45
CA PHE A 39 2.48 -4.25 38.14
C PHE A 39 2.31 -4.65 39.60
N SER A 40 1.13 -4.40 40.17
CA SER A 40 0.77 -4.89 41.51
C SER A 40 0.49 -6.40 41.54
N THR A 41 0.37 -7.04 40.37
CA THR A 41 0.12 -8.49 40.26
C THR A 41 1.40 -9.31 40.35
N ARG A 42 1.27 -10.58 40.75
CA ARG A 42 2.36 -11.57 40.77
C ARG A 42 2.34 -12.49 39.55
N LEU A 43 1.98 -11.96 38.37
CA LEU A 43 1.99 -12.73 37.13
C LEU A 43 3.42 -13.14 36.75
N GLU A 44 3.52 -14.25 36.03
CA GLU A 44 4.78 -14.71 35.45
C GLU A 44 5.36 -13.66 34.50
N ARG A 45 6.69 -13.62 34.41
CA ARG A 45 7.41 -12.71 33.52
C ARG A 45 8.14 -13.49 32.44
N ASP A 46 8.31 -12.88 31.28
CA ASP A 46 9.15 -13.42 30.22
C ASP A 46 10.64 -13.12 30.43
N GLU A 47 11.45 -13.57 29.47
CA GLU A 47 12.91 -13.38 29.42
C GLU A 47 13.32 -11.90 29.43
N HIS A 48 12.42 -11.01 29.04
CA HIS A 48 12.61 -9.56 28.94
C HIS A 48 11.95 -8.83 30.12
N ASN A 49 11.61 -9.55 31.20
CA ASN A 49 10.98 -9.03 32.42
C ASN A 49 9.56 -8.45 32.24
N ARG A 50 8.87 -8.80 31.16
CA ARG A 50 7.50 -8.36 30.86
C ARG A 50 6.46 -9.28 31.47
N LEU A 51 5.38 -8.73 32.02
CA LEU A 51 4.30 -9.52 32.62
C LEU A 51 3.51 -10.28 31.56
N LEU A 52 3.32 -11.57 31.76
CA LEU A 52 2.61 -12.46 30.84
C LEU A 52 1.17 -12.66 31.31
N LEU A 53 0.20 -12.18 30.51
CA LEU A 53 -1.20 -12.55 30.68
C LEU A 53 -1.57 -13.68 29.71
N LYS A 54 -1.55 -14.92 30.24
CA LYS A 54 -1.76 -16.15 29.47
C LYS A 54 -3.23 -16.54 29.25
N LYS A 55 -4.15 -15.60 29.49
CA LYS A 55 -5.61 -15.83 29.52
C LYS A 55 -6.33 -14.82 28.64
N SER A 56 -7.49 -15.21 28.11
CA SER A 56 -8.34 -14.29 27.36
C SER A 56 -9.02 -13.30 28.30
N LEU A 57 -8.99 -12.01 27.93
CA LEU A 57 -9.60 -10.93 28.69
C LEU A 57 -10.72 -10.30 27.87
N THR A 58 -11.97 -10.50 28.30
CA THR A 58 -13.16 -9.93 27.67
C THR A 58 -13.86 -9.02 28.67
N CYS A 59 -13.98 -7.74 28.37
CA CYS A 59 -14.64 -6.73 29.18
C CYS A 59 -15.63 -5.92 28.31
N THR A 60 -16.73 -6.54 27.88
CA THR A 60 -17.66 -5.94 26.93
C THR A 60 -18.67 -5.01 27.62
N GLY A 61 -18.83 -3.77 27.15
CA GLY A 61 -19.78 -2.81 27.74
C GLY A 61 -19.40 -2.34 29.15
N CYS A 62 -18.17 -2.62 29.60
CA CYS A 62 -17.70 -2.28 30.93
C CYS A 62 -17.29 -0.80 31.04
N THR A 63 -17.23 -0.28 32.27
CA THR A 63 -16.69 1.05 32.56
C THR A 63 -15.51 0.95 33.50
N PHE A 64 -14.33 1.43 33.09
CA PHE A 64 -13.18 1.62 33.96
C PHE A 64 -13.13 3.07 34.43
N ARG A 65 -13.40 3.30 35.72
CA ARG A 65 -13.51 4.67 36.27
C ARG A 65 -12.17 5.38 36.45
N ASN A 66 -11.10 4.61 36.64
CA ASN A 66 -9.77 5.14 36.93
C ASN A 66 -8.75 4.63 35.89
N ILE A 67 -7.49 4.94 36.15
CA ILE A 67 -6.36 4.57 35.29
C ILE A 67 -6.28 3.04 35.16
N VAL A 68 -6.05 2.58 33.94
CA VAL A 68 -5.78 1.19 33.57
C VAL A 68 -4.38 1.11 33.00
N ASN A 69 -3.44 0.61 33.80
CA ASN A 69 -2.05 0.45 33.45
C ASN A 69 -1.76 -1.00 33.05
N PHE A 70 -1.55 -1.20 31.75
CA PHE A 70 -1.10 -2.43 31.11
C PHE A 70 0.24 -2.22 30.36
N ARG A 71 1.06 -1.26 30.79
CA ARG A 71 2.37 -0.99 30.20
C ARG A 71 3.23 -2.25 30.16
N ALA A 72 3.86 -2.49 29.02
CA ALA A 72 4.77 -3.60 28.75
C ALA A 72 4.21 -4.99 29.07
N VAL A 73 2.88 -5.15 29.10
CA VAL A 73 2.22 -6.45 29.28
C VAL A 73 2.22 -7.23 27.98
N VAL A 74 2.43 -8.54 28.09
CA VAL A 74 2.28 -9.49 26.98
C VAL A 74 0.97 -10.23 27.14
N PHE A 75 -0.02 -9.88 26.32
CA PHE A 75 -1.28 -10.62 26.19
C PHE A 75 -1.08 -11.78 25.22
N GLN A 76 -1.07 -13.01 25.72
CA GLN A 76 -0.87 -14.20 24.88
C GLN A 76 -2.15 -14.64 24.15
N GLN A 77 -3.31 -14.24 24.66
CA GLN A 77 -4.63 -14.60 24.14
C GLN A 77 -5.41 -13.34 23.70
N GLU A 78 -6.65 -13.54 23.25
CA GLU A 78 -7.53 -12.45 22.80
C GLU A 78 -7.86 -11.43 23.90
N VAL A 79 -7.98 -10.17 23.48
CA VAL A 79 -8.35 -9.04 24.33
C VAL A 79 -9.52 -8.29 23.70
N ASP A 80 -10.64 -8.21 24.42
CA ASP A 80 -11.89 -7.64 23.93
C ASP A 80 -12.42 -6.59 24.90
N PHE A 81 -12.36 -5.33 24.48
CA PHE A 81 -12.89 -4.15 25.14
C PHE A 81 -13.99 -3.49 24.28
N ARG A 82 -14.82 -4.30 23.62
CA ARG A 82 -15.94 -3.75 22.83
C ARG A 82 -16.92 -3.01 23.71
N ARG A 83 -17.37 -1.83 23.27
CA ARG A 83 -18.31 -0.94 23.99
C ARG A 83 -17.83 -0.52 25.38
N THR A 84 -16.55 -0.67 25.68
CA THR A 84 -15.99 -0.31 26.99
C THR A 84 -15.78 1.21 27.06
N LEU A 85 -16.11 1.78 28.21
CA LEU A 85 -15.81 3.17 28.55
C LEU A 85 -14.58 3.22 29.46
N PHE A 86 -13.52 3.90 29.03
CA PHE A 86 -12.37 4.25 29.85
C PHE A 86 -12.50 5.72 30.26
N GLU A 87 -12.91 5.95 31.52
CA GLU A 87 -12.99 7.31 32.09
C GLU A 87 -11.60 7.83 32.50
N GLY A 88 -10.71 6.92 32.89
CA GLY A 88 -9.29 7.19 33.14
C GLY A 88 -8.39 7.00 31.93
N ILE A 89 -7.07 7.11 32.16
CA ILE A 89 -6.05 6.83 31.14
C ILE A 89 -5.99 5.31 30.92
N LEU A 90 -5.94 4.89 29.65
CA LEU A 90 -5.52 3.54 29.28
C LEU A 90 -4.06 3.60 28.83
N ASP A 91 -3.17 2.91 29.55
CA ASP A 91 -1.75 2.79 29.21
C ASP A 91 -1.45 1.38 28.73
N LEU A 92 -1.14 1.27 27.43
CA LEU A 92 -0.67 0.07 26.74
C LEU A 92 0.71 0.31 26.12
N ASP A 93 1.49 1.25 26.65
CA ASP A 93 2.83 1.55 26.15
C ASP A 93 3.70 0.28 26.20
N GLU A 94 4.39 -0.03 25.09
CA GLU A 94 5.21 -1.23 24.89
C GLU A 94 4.46 -2.58 25.05
N ALA A 95 3.13 -2.57 25.14
CA ALA A 95 2.35 -3.80 25.28
C ALA A 95 2.43 -4.67 24.01
N VAL A 96 2.43 -5.99 24.18
CA VAL A 96 2.46 -6.95 23.07
C VAL A 96 1.22 -7.82 23.10
N LEU A 97 0.43 -7.77 22.03
CA LEU A 97 -0.81 -8.51 21.89
C LEU A 97 -0.66 -9.60 20.81
N TYR A 98 -0.57 -10.86 21.25
CA TYR A 98 -0.46 -12.03 20.38
C TYR A 98 -1.81 -12.50 19.85
N GLY A 99 -2.90 -12.27 20.59
CA GLY A 99 -4.27 -12.54 20.16
C GLY A 99 -4.88 -11.34 19.43
N PRO A 100 -6.04 -11.53 18.77
CA PRO A 100 -6.84 -10.42 18.24
C PRO A 100 -7.22 -9.44 19.34
N CYS A 101 -7.25 -8.14 19.00
CA CYS A 101 -7.61 -7.09 19.93
C CYS A 101 -8.80 -6.27 19.41
N ALA A 102 -9.83 -6.08 20.24
CA ALA A 102 -11.04 -5.36 19.85
C ALA A 102 -11.38 -4.22 20.83
N PHE A 103 -11.39 -2.99 20.32
CA PHE A 103 -11.88 -1.76 20.96
C PHE A 103 -13.10 -1.19 20.22
N ARG A 104 -13.91 -2.06 19.62
CA ARG A 104 -15.05 -1.61 18.79
C ARG A 104 -16.06 -0.88 19.63
N GLU A 105 -16.50 0.29 19.18
CA GLU A 105 -17.42 1.17 19.91
C GLU A 105 -16.89 1.56 21.31
N ALA A 106 -15.59 1.38 21.61
CA ALA A 106 -15.01 1.79 22.88
C ALA A 106 -14.87 3.31 22.93
N THR A 107 -14.98 3.89 24.13
CA THR A 107 -14.82 5.33 24.35
C THR A 107 -13.69 5.59 25.34
N PHE A 108 -12.72 6.42 24.92
CA PHE A 108 -11.60 6.88 25.74
C PHE A 108 -11.83 8.35 26.09
N GLN A 109 -12.14 8.63 27.36
CA GLN A 109 -12.38 10.00 27.85
C GLN A 109 -11.09 10.77 28.09
N ARG A 110 -10.02 10.05 28.46
CA ARG A 110 -8.67 10.60 28.69
C ARG A 110 -7.70 10.03 27.66
N ARG A 111 -6.40 10.29 27.85
CA ARG A 111 -5.33 9.78 27.00
C ARG A 111 -5.45 8.26 26.85
N ALA A 112 -5.38 7.79 25.61
CA ALA A 112 -5.20 6.38 25.28
C ALA A 112 -3.79 6.22 24.69
N ASP A 113 -2.93 5.53 25.43
CA ASP A 113 -1.52 5.38 25.10
C ASP A 113 -1.25 3.98 24.53
N PHE A 114 -0.86 3.94 23.26
CA PHE A 114 -0.42 2.75 22.54
C PHE A 114 1.02 2.94 22.02
N HIS A 115 1.81 3.81 22.66
CA HIS A 115 3.20 4.06 22.29
C HIS A 115 3.97 2.74 22.20
N SER A 116 4.71 2.54 21.11
CA SER A 116 5.53 1.34 20.85
C SER A 116 4.81 -0.02 21.05
N ALA A 117 3.47 -0.05 21.09
CA ALA A 117 2.71 -1.28 21.26
C ALA A 117 2.78 -2.13 19.99
N MET A 118 2.72 -3.46 20.15
CA MET A 118 2.77 -4.40 19.04
C MET A 118 1.54 -5.29 19.00
N PHE A 119 0.73 -5.10 17.96
CA PHE A 119 -0.42 -5.95 17.64
C PHE A 119 0.02 -7.00 16.61
N ARG A 120 0.19 -8.25 17.04
CA ARG A 120 0.62 -9.34 16.15
C ARG A 120 -0.51 -9.90 15.29
N ARG A 121 -1.74 -9.73 15.75
CA ARG A 121 -2.98 -10.06 15.05
C ARG A 121 -3.77 -8.80 14.76
N SER A 122 -4.90 -8.98 14.08
CA SER A 122 -5.80 -7.89 13.74
C SER A 122 -6.26 -7.09 14.98
N ALA A 123 -6.22 -5.77 14.88
CA ALA A 123 -6.63 -4.82 15.91
C ALA A 123 -7.77 -3.94 15.38
N SER A 124 -8.89 -3.86 16.11
CA SER A 124 -10.11 -3.20 15.63
C SER A 124 -10.57 -2.10 16.59
N PHE A 125 -10.53 -0.87 16.11
CA PHE A 125 -11.05 0.36 16.71
C PHE A 125 -12.30 0.87 15.96
N TRP A 126 -13.09 -0.04 15.38
CA TRP A 126 -14.29 0.30 14.61
C TRP A 126 -15.25 1.13 15.46
N ARG A 127 -15.62 2.33 14.99
CA ARG A 127 -16.47 3.29 15.71
C ARG A 127 -15.97 3.64 17.12
N ALA A 128 -14.68 3.47 17.39
CA ALA A 128 -14.09 3.89 18.65
C ALA A 128 -14.06 5.42 18.74
N ARG A 129 -14.21 5.95 19.95
CA ARG A 129 -14.21 7.38 20.22
C ARG A 129 -13.05 7.75 21.12
N PHE A 130 -12.17 8.63 20.64
CA PHE A 130 -11.07 9.21 21.39
C PHE A 130 -11.41 10.69 21.66
N ASN A 131 -11.84 10.99 22.89
CA ASN A 131 -12.19 12.35 23.31
C ASN A 131 -10.96 13.17 23.75
N SER A 132 -9.81 12.52 23.87
CA SER A 132 -8.52 13.13 24.22
C SER A 132 -7.41 12.55 23.32
N ILE A 133 -6.16 12.76 23.71
CA ILE A 133 -4.98 12.37 22.93
C ILE A 133 -4.94 10.86 22.73
N ALA A 134 -4.80 10.42 21.47
CA ALA A 134 -4.55 9.03 21.11
C ALA A 134 -3.11 8.88 20.58
N ASP A 135 -2.24 8.28 21.39
CA ASP A 135 -0.82 8.14 21.06
C ASP A 135 -0.54 6.76 20.47
N PHE A 136 -0.24 6.71 19.18
CA PHE A 136 0.16 5.52 18.43
C PHE A 136 1.61 5.63 17.95
N HIS A 137 2.43 6.46 18.61
CA HIS A 137 3.82 6.66 18.21
C HIS A 137 4.60 5.34 18.26
N GLY A 138 5.22 4.94 17.16
CA GLY A 138 6.03 3.72 17.09
C GLY A 138 5.22 2.41 17.14
N VAL A 139 3.89 2.48 17.09
CA VAL A 139 3.03 1.29 17.12
C VAL A 139 3.31 0.38 15.92
N GLN A 140 3.22 -0.94 16.12
CA GLN A 140 3.37 -1.93 15.05
C GLN A 140 2.09 -2.75 14.91
N PHE A 141 1.42 -2.63 13.76
CA PHE A 141 0.32 -3.49 13.36
C PHE A 141 0.82 -4.50 12.33
N ARG A 142 0.95 -5.77 12.75
CA ARG A 142 1.49 -6.85 11.91
C ARG A 142 0.46 -7.42 10.94
N GLU A 143 -0.81 -7.40 11.35
CA GLU A 143 -1.96 -7.69 10.49
C GLU A 143 -2.80 -6.40 10.31
N ASN A 144 -4.12 -6.54 10.14
CA ASN A 144 -5.01 -5.43 9.83
C ASN A 144 -5.25 -4.52 11.05
N ALA A 145 -5.20 -3.21 10.81
CA ALA A 145 -5.58 -2.15 11.75
C ALA A 145 -6.85 -1.47 11.24
N VAL A 146 -7.95 -1.62 11.97
CA VAL A 146 -9.27 -1.13 11.53
C VAL A 146 -9.69 0.05 12.40
N PHE A 147 -9.66 1.25 11.86
CA PHE A 147 -10.19 2.50 12.41
C PHE A 147 -11.47 2.97 11.72
N HIS A 148 -12.15 2.11 10.94
CA HIS A 148 -13.39 2.45 10.23
C HIS A 148 -14.41 3.16 11.16
N GLU A 149 -14.87 4.34 10.74
CA GLU A 149 -15.77 5.26 11.47
C GLU A 149 -15.29 5.65 12.88
N ALA A 150 -14.00 5.53 13.18
CA ALA A 150 -13.45 6.03 14.43
C ALA A 150 -13.50 7.58 14.46
N ASN A 151 -13.62 8.14 15.65
CA ASN A 151 -13.67 9.59 15.85
C ASN A 151 -12.60 10.04 16.85
N PHE A 152 -11.66 10.83 16.36
CA PHE A 152 -10.58 11.44 17.12
C PHE A 152 -10.86 12.95 17.27
N HIS A 153 -10.96 13.45 18.51
CA HIS A 153 -11.41 14.83 18.76
C HIS A 153 -10.27 15.84 18.95
N THR A 154 -9.07 15.43 19.37
CA THR A 154 -8.02 16.37 19.82
C THR A 154 -6.72 16.19 19.04
N GLU A 155 -5.95 15.16 19.34
CA GLU A 155 -4.69 14.84 18.68
C GLU A 155 -4.57 13.34 18.47
N VAL A 156 -4.08 12.95 17.29
CA VAL A 156 -3.65 11.58 17.02
C VAL A 156 -2.25 11.54 16.43
N ASN A 157 -1.41 10.71 17.05
CA ASN A 157 0.01 10.62 16.72
C ASN A 157 0.35 9.22 16.21
N PHE A 158 0.50 9.07 14.89
CA PHE A 158 0.99 7.86 14.22
C PHE A 158 2.46 7.98 13.80
N ARG A 159 3.25 8.85 14.42
CA ARG A 159 4.66 9.00 14.07
C ARG A 159 5.39 7.69 14.24
N ARG A 160 6.23 7.31 13.26
CA ARG A 160 7.00 6.05 13.26
C ARG A 160 6.12 4.78 13.37
N ALA A 161 4.81 4.89 13.13
CA ALA A 161 3.93 3.73 13.11
C ALA A 161 4.27 2.82 11.92
N LEU A 162 4.19 1.50 12.12
CA LEU A 162 4.40 0.50 11.08
C LEU A 162 3.10 -0.27 10.84
N PHE A 163 2.53 -0.10 9.65
CA PHE A 163 1.36 -0.84 9.19
C PHE A 163 1.79 -1.89 8.18
N GLN A 164 1.93 -3.14 8.63
CA GLN A 164 2.29 -4.26 7.75
C GLN A 164 1.08 -4.83 7.01
N GLY A 165 -0.05 -4.98 7.71
CA GLY A 165 -1.33 -5.35 7.11
C GLY A 165 -2.12 -4.15 6.58
N THR A 166 -3.42 -4.36 6.36
CA THR A 166 -4.30 -3.30 5.84
C THR A 166 -4.60 -2.28 6.94
N LEU A 167 -4.43 -0.99 6.64
CA LEU A 167 -4.95 0.12 7.44
C LEU A 167 -6.28 0.58 6.85
N ASP A 168 -7.37 0.41 7.60
CA ASP A 168 -8.70 0.87 7.20
C ASP A 168 -9.17 2.03 8.08
N CYS A 169 -9.13 3.24 7.52
CA CYS A 169 -9.61 4.47 8.10
C CYS A 169 -10.89 4.98 7.41
N THR A 170 -11.67 4.10 6.76
CA THR A 170 -12.89 4.50 6.05
C THR A 170 -13.85 5.26 6.97
N GLY A 171 -14.31 6.45 6.55
CA GLY A 171 -15.24 7.27 7.35
C GLY A 171 -14.68 7.81 8.67
N THR A 172 -13.36 7.72 8.90
CA THR A 172 -12.73 8.20 10.14
C THR A 172 -12.74 9.71 10.20
N LEU A 173 -13.02 10.27 11.37
CA LEU A 173 -12.89 11.70 11.64
C LEU A 173 -11.56 11.94 12.36
N PHE A 174 -10.63 12.58 11.64
CA PHE A 174 -9.32 12.99 12.14
C PHE A 174 -9.35 14.45 12.59
N PRO A 175 -8.74 14.78 13.75
CA PRO A 175 -8.75 16.13 14.29
C PRO A 175 -7.76 17.00 13.52
N GLU A 176 -7.70 18.28 13.90
CA GLU A 176 -6.75 19.24 13.32
C GLU A 176 -5.29 18.77 13.43
N ILE A 177 -4.92 18.11 14.54
CA ILE A 177 -3.56 17.63 14.77
C ILE A 177 -3.50 16.11 14.51
N THR A 178 -3.17 15.75 13.27
CA THR A 178 -2.95 14.37 12.84
C THR A 178 -1.58 14.22 12.21
N THR A 179 -0.74 13.35 12.77
CA THR A 179 0.65 13.17 12.28
C THR A 179 0.97 11.73 11.94
N PHE A 180 1.52 11.52 10.74
CA PHE A 180 2.01 10.24 10.21
C PHE A 180 3.51 10.31 9.87
N ASN A 181 4.26 11.24 10.50
CA ASN A 181 5.66 11.45 10.14
C ASN A 181 6.49 10.18 10.42
N ASN A 182 7.37 9.79 9.49
CA ASN A 182 8.13 8.54 9.55
C ASN A 182 7.28 7.27 9.64
N ALA A 183 5.96 7.34 9.40
CA ALA A 183 5.13 6.14 9.35
C ALA A 183 5.49 5.31 8.10
N THR A 184 5.44 3.99 8.24
CA THR A 184 5.71 3.06 7.14
C THR A 184 4.44 2.25 6.84
N PHE A 185 4.00 2.29 5.59
CA PHE A 185 2.83 1.54 5.11
C PHE A 185 3.29 0.46 4.12
N LEU A 186 3.11 -0.82 4.48
CA LEU A 186 3.44 -1.98 3.64
C LEU A 186 2.22 -2.73 3.11
N GLY A 187 1.07 -2.64 3.79
CA GLY A 187 -0.21 -3.16 3.33
C GLY A 187 -1.12 -2.06 2.78
N ARG A 188 -2.30 -2.40 2.27
CA ARG A 188 -3.24 -1.43 1.67
C ARG A 188 -3.71 -0.39 2.69
N THR A 189 -3.93 0.84 2.26
CA THR A 189 -4.33 1.94 3.15
C THR A 189 -5.58 2.64 2.62
N ASN A 190 -6.69 2.53 3.35
CA ASN A 190 -7.97 3.08 2.93
C ASN A 190 -8.38 4.28 3.80
N PHE A 191 -8.48 5.48 3.20
CA PHE A 191 -9.02 6.67 3.85
C PHE A 191 -10.33 7.14 3.17
N THR A 192 -11.06 6.22 2.51
CA THR A 192 -12.29 6.58 1.78
C THR A 192 -13.31 7.21 2.72
N GLY A 193 -13.78 8.42 2.40
CA GLY A 193 -14.72 9.14 3.26
C GLY A 193 -14.15 9.60 4.60
N ALA A 194 -12.85 9.40 4.85
CA ALA A 194 -12.19 9.99 6.01
C ALA A 194 -12.17 11.51 5.89
N GLN A 195 -12.39 12.20 7.00
CA GLN A 195 -12.38 13.65 7.07
C GLN A 195 -11.21 14.07 7.95
N PHE A 196 -10.37 14.95 7.42
CA PHE A 196 -9.32 15.61 8.18
C PHE A 196 -9.72 17.08 8.35
N LEU A 197 -9.81 17.53 9.60
CA LEU A 197 -10.18 18.94 9.88
C LEU A 197 -9.11 19.93 9.40
N SER A 198 -7.86 19.48 9.24
CA SER A 198 -6.73 20.20 8.64
C SER A 198 -5.85 19.25 7.83
N ALA A 199 -4.89 19.77 7.07
CA ALA A 199 -3.93 18.93 6.35
C ALA A 199 -3.16 18.01 7.31
N ALA A 200 -3.11 16.72 7.02
CA ALA A 200 -2.34 15.77 7.82
C ALA A 200 -0.86 15.82 7.44
N ALA A 201 0.01 15.77 8.45
CA ALA A 201 1.45 15.81 8.25
C ALA A 201 2.00 14.41 7.93
N PHE A 202 2.59 14.26 6.74
CA PHE A 202 3.20 13.01 6.24
C PHE A 202 4.71 13.17 5.95
N ARG A 203 5.47 13.84 6.83
CA ARG A 203 6.93 14.02 6.63
C ARG A 203 7.65 12.69 6.68
N ASP A 204 8.49 12.43 5.69
CA ASP A 204 9.32 11.21 5.60
C ASP A 204 8.53 9.89 5.74
N ALA A 205 7.22 9.93 5.42
CA ALA A 205 6.41 8.72 5.39
C ALA A 205 6.98 7.78 4.32
N GLN A 206 7.39 6.58 4.76
CA GLN A 206 7.93 5.59 3.85
C GLN A 206 6.78 4.80 3.25
N TYR A 207 6.63 4.99 1.95
CA TYR A 207 5.87 4.09 1.10
C TYR A 207 6.88 3.22 0.37
N ILE A 208 6.70 1.90 0.47
CA ILE A 208 7.47 0.97 -0.33
C ILE A 208 6.54 0.47 -1.44
N PRO A 209 6.52 1.13 -2.62
CA PRO A 209 5.97 0.51 -3.81
C PRO A 209 6.78 -0.74 -4.06
N ASP A 210 6.14 -1.78 -4.59
CA ASP A 210 6.79 -2.99 -5.10
C ASP A 210 8.08 -2.65 -5.86
N THR A 211 9.21 -2.72 -5.14
CA THR A 211 10.52 -2.64 -5.73
C THR A 211 10.93 -4.07 -6.07
N LEU A 212 11.66 -4.23 -7.17
CA LEU A 212 12.26 -5.51 -7.57
C LEU A 212 12.97 -6.22 -6.39
N PHE A 213 13.53 -5.46 -5.45
CA PHE A 213 14.16 -5.96 -4.24
C PHE A 213 13.18 -6.57 -3.23
N GLN A 214 12.02 -5.95 -3.01
CA GLN A 214 10.90 -6.55 -2.25
C GLN A 214 10.30 -7.74 -2.99
N ALA A 215 10.17 -7.70 -4.33
CA ALA A 215 9.69 -8.84 -5.11
C ALA A 215 10.62 -10.06 -5.00
N VAL A 216 11.94 -9.85 -4.96
CA VAL A 216 12.94 -10.91 -4.74
C VAL A 216 12.90 -11.40 -3.29
N LYS A 217 12.78 -10.49 -2.31
CA LYS A 217 12.68 -10.85 -0.88
C LYS A 217 11.38 -11.59 -0.56
N ALA A 218 10.25 -11.17 -1.14
CA ALA A 218 8.93 -11.80 -1.04
C ALA A 218 8.83 -13.12 -1.84
N LYS A 219 9.70 -13.36 -2.82
CA LYS A 219 9.83 -14.69 -3.43
C LYS A 219 10.49 -15.70 -2.48
N LEU A 220 11.32 -15.21 -1.55
CA LEU A 220 12.01 -15.99 -0.52
C LEU A 220 11.18 -16.14 0.77
N SER A 221 10.40 -15.12 1.15
CA SER A 221 9.48 -15.17 2.29
C SER A 221 8.04 -15.28 1.79
N ARG A 222 7.35 -16.38 2.13
CA ARG A 222 5.98 -16.80 1.74
C ARG A 222 4.83 -15.81 2.07
N GLU A 223 5.00 -14.50 1.91
CA GLU A 223 3.99 -13.48 2.15
C GLU A 223 3.76 -12.67 0.87
N GLN A 224 2.63 -12.94 0.21
CA GLN A 224 2.15 -12.15 -0.92
C GLN A 224 1.65 -10.81 -0.40
N HIS A 225 2.44 -9.75 -0.54
CA HIS A 225 1.94 -8.38 -0.36
C HIS A 225 1.63 -7.80 -1.73
N HIS A 226 0.40 -7.32 -1.88
CA HIS A 226 -0.02 -6.51 -3.02
C HIS A 226 0.52 -5.09 -2.86
N PRO A 227 0.73 -4.34 -3.95
CA PRO A 227 1.16 -2.95 -3.86
C PRO A 227 0.20 -2.17 -2.96
N THR A 228 0.76 -1.38 -2.02
CA THR A 228 -0.07 -0.56 -1.13
C THR A 228 -0.82 0.50 -1.94
N GLU A 229 -2.13 0.32 -2.01
CA GLU A 229 -3.08 1.27 -2.59
C GLU A 229 -3.57 2.24 -1.51
N PHE A 230 -3.47 3.55 -1.77
CA PHE A 230 -3.93 4.61 -0.88
C PHE A 230 -5.25 5.21 -1.35
N TYR A 231 -6.30 5.16 -0.54
CA TYR A 231 -7.58 5.83 -0.85
C TYR A 231 -7.70 7.13 -0.05
N LEU A 232 -6.81 8.08 -0.32
CA LEU A 232 -6.74 9.39 0.35
C LEU A 232 -6.88 10.51 -0.68
N ASP A 233 -7.50 11.63 -0.30
CA ASP A 233 -7.47 12.83 -1.15
C ASP A 233 -6.10 13.51 -1.09
N SER A 234 -5.44 13.72 -2.24
CA SER A 234 -4.17 14.45 -2.30
C SER A 234 -4.26 15.88 -1.76
N GLN A 235 -5.44 16.49 -1.72
CA GLN A 235 -5.65 17.80 -1.07
C GLN A 235 -5.47 17.77 0.45
N GLN A 236 -5.65 16.60 1.08
CA GLN A 236 -5.53 16.42 2.53
C GLN A 236 -4.07 16.19 2.98
N VAL A 237 -3.14 16.09 2.02
CA VAL A 237 -1.71 15.92 2.27
C VAL A 237 -1.02 17.27 2.23
N ASP A 238 -0.29 17.60 3.29
CA ASP A 238 0.56 18.80 3.33
C ASP A 238 1.70 18.71 2.28
N GLU A 239 1.69 19.65 1.33
CA GLU A 239 2.66 19.71 0.23
C GLU A 239 4.06 20.09 0.70
N ALA A 240 4.17 20.95 1.71
CA ALA A 240 5.46 21.35 2.27
C ALA A 240 6.14 20.20 3.00
N ALA A 241 5.35 19.22 3.48
CA ALA A 241 5.84 18.07 4.21
C ALA A 241 6.43 16.98 3.29
N ASN A 242 5.77 16.67 2.16
CA ASN A 242 6.22 15.60 1.26
C ASN A 242 5.62 15.71 -0.16
N PRO A 243 6.27 16.45 -1.09
CA PRO A 243 5.74 16.67 -2.44
C PRO A 243 5.69 15.39 -3.29
N LEU A 244 6.66 14.47 -3.13
CA LEU A 244 6.68 13.20 -3.85
C LEU A 244 5.51 12.30 -3.43
N PHE A 245 5.21 12.23 -2.13
CA PHE A 245 4.08 11.47 -1.63
C PHE A 245 2.74 12.03 -2.11
N LYS A 246 2.56 13.36 -2.06
CA LYS A 246 1.35 14.00 -2.61
C LYS A 246 1.16 13.68 -4.10
N ARG A 247 2.24 13.76 -4.90
CA ARG A 247 2.22 13.39 -6.33
C ARG A 247 1.85 11.92 -6.54
N TYR A 248 2.39 11.02 -5.72
CA TYR A 248 2.06 9.59 -5.77
C TYR A 248 0.57 9.33 -5.47
N VAL A 249 0.02 9.98 -4.43
CA VAL A 249 -1.42 9.87 -4.09
C VAL A 249 -2.28 10.39 -5.24
N ALA A 250 -1.94 11.55 -5.81
CA ALA A 250 -2.64 12.13 -6.95
C ALA A 250 -2.63 11.22 -8.20
N ASP A 251 -1.48 10.59 -8.50
CA ASP A 251 -1.36 9.62 -9.61
C ASP A 251 -2.28 8.40 -9.40
N GLN A 252 -2.31 7.84 -8.19
CA GLN A 252 -3.22 6.75 -7.84
C GLN A 252 -4.70 7.15 -7.94
N GLN A 253 -5.06 8.35 -7.49
CA GLN A 253 -6.41 8.88 -7.62
C GLN A 253 -6.81 9.00 -9.11
N PHE A 254 -5.92 9.52 -9.95
CA PHE A 254 -6.16 9.65 -11.39
C PHE A 254 -6.37 8.29 -12.05
N ILE A 255 -5.49 7.32 -11.81
CA ILE A 255 -5.59 5.97 -12.39
C ILE A 255 -6.93 5.33 -12.03
N ARG A 256 -7.41 5.51 -10.79
CA ARG A 256 -8.72 4.99 -10.37
C ARG A 256 -9.88 5.68 -11.04
N ALA A 257 -9.89 7.02 -11.05
CA ALA A 257 -10.94 7.78 -11.72
C ALA A 257 -11.01 7.42 -13.21
N PHE A 258 -9.85 7.28 -13.87
CA PHE A 258 -9.76 6.84 -15.25
C PHE A 258 -10.29 5.42 -15.45
N ASN A 259 -9.94 4.49 -14.56
CA ASN A 259 -10.41 3.10 -14.61
C ASN A 259 -11.93 2.98 -14.43
N GLN A 260 -12.52 3.81 -13.56
CA GLN A 260 -13.97 3.86 -13.38
C GLN A 260 -14.70 4.44 -14.60
N GLY A 261 -14.15 5.48 -15.23
CA GLY A 261 -14.76 6.10 -16.40
C GLY A 261 -14.55 5.32 -17.71
N ASN A 262 -13.39 4.68 -17.88
CA ASN A 262 -12.98 4.02 -19.12
C ASN A 262 -12.29 2.66 -18.84
N PRO A 263 -13.04 1.62 -18.42
CA PRO A 263 -12.44 0.35 -17.99
C PRO A 263 -11.65 -0.36 -19.09
N VAL A 264 -12.13 -0.29 -20.35
CA VAL A 264 -11.44 -0.91 -21.50
C VAL A 264 -10.10 -0.23 -21.79
N LEU A 265 -10.09 1.11 -21.86
CA LEU A 265 -8.86 1.87 -22.08
C LEU A 265 -7.87 1.72 -20.91
N ALA A 266 -8.38 1.67 -19.68
CA ALA A 266 -7.55 1.44 -18.50
C ALA A 266 -6.91 0.05 -18.52
N HIS A 267 -7.64 -0.97 -18.98
CA HIS A 267 -7.09 -2.31 -19.14
C HIS A 267 -5.99 -2.34 -20.23
N LEU A 268 -6.23 -1.69 -21.37
CA LEU A 268 -5.23 -1.56 -22.44
C LEU A 268 -3.98 -0.80 -21.97
N TRP A 269 -4.15 0.29 -21.23
CA TRP A 269 -3.04 1.10 -20.72
C TRP A 269 -2.22 0.38 -19.64
N ARG A 270 -2.89 -0.40 -18.79
CA ARG A 270 -2.24 -1.30 -17.83
C ARG A 270 -1.45 -2.39 -18.56
N TRP A 271 -2.05 -3.02 -19.57
CA TRP A 271 -1.41 -4.09 -20.33
C TRP A 271 -0.21 -3.61 -21.15
N SER A 272 -0.29 -2.41 -21.73
CA SER A 272 0.78 -1.85 -22.56
C SER A 272 1.95 -1.30 -21.77
N SER A 273 1.73 -0.78 -20.56
CA SER A 273 2.77 0.01 -19.85
C SER A 273 2.71 -0.03 -18.32
N ASP A 274 1.76 -0.78 -17.75
CA ASP A 274 1.39 -0.71 -16.34
C ASP A 274 1.12 0.74 -15.89
N TYR A 275 0.26 1.44 -16.62
CA TYR A 275 -0.04 2.86 -16.41
C TYR A 275 1.19 3.78 -16.52
N GLY A 276 2.16 3.43 -17.38
CA GLY A 276 3.42 4.17 -17.51
C GLY A 276 4.41 3.94 -16.37
N ARG A 277 4.27 2.86 -15.60
CA ARG A 277 5.16 2.55 -14.47
C ARG A 277 6.23 1.52 -14.83
N SER A 278 6.00 0.68 -15.84
CA SER A 278 6.90 -0.42 -16.19
C SER A 278 7.71 -0.14 -17.47
N LEU A 279 8.98 0.23 -17.27
CA LEU A 279 9.95 0.36 -18.37
C LEU A 279 10.19 -0.98 -19.09
N GLY A 280 10.13 -2.10 -18.36
CA GLY A 280 10.36 -3.43 -18.92
C GLY A 280 9.25 -3.86 -19.89
N ILE A 281 7.98 -3.63 -19.54
CA ILE A 281 6.85 -3.93 -20.43
C ILE A 281 6.93 -3.05 -21.69
N TRP A 282 7.24 -1.77 -21.52
CA TRP A 282 7.39 -0.84 -22.63
C TRP A 282 8.52 -1.24 -23.60
N ALA A 283 9.69 -1.62 -23.06
CA ALA A 283 10.81 -2.10 -23.86
C ALA A 283 10.49 -3.40 -24.61
N LEU A 284 9.71 -4.30 -24.00
CA LEU A 284 9.25 -5.53 -24.65
C LEU A 284 8.36 -5.21 -25.85
N TRP A 285 7.42 -4.27 -25.72
CA TRP A 285 6.58 -3.82 -26.83
C TRP A 285 7.39 -3.17 -27.95
N SER A 286 8.38 -2.34 -27.63
CA SER A 286 9.28 -1.76 -28.62
C SER A 286 10.04 -2.83 -29.40
N PHE A 287 10.59 -3.84 -28.71
CA PHE A 287 11.29 -4.95 -29.35
C PHE A 287 10.36 -5.77 -30.25
N PHE A 288 9.15 -6.08 -29.75
CA PHE A 288 8.15 -6.81 -30.53
C PHE A 288 7.75 -6.06 -31.80
N LEU A 289 7.53 -4.74 -31.72
CA LEU A 289 7.24 -3.92 -32.89
C LEU A 289 8.39 -3.92 -33.91
N ALA A 290 9.63 -3.80 -33.46
CA ALA A 290 10.79 -3.86 -34.36
C ALA A 290 10.88 -5.23 -35.08
N VAL A 291 10.61 -6.34 -34.38
CA VAL A 291 10.55 -7.66 -35.01
C VAL A 291 9.38 -7.75 -36.01
N LEU A 292 8.21 -7.19 -35.68
CA LEU A 292 7.05 -7.19 -36.55
C LEU A 292 7.31 -6.43 -37.86
N PHE A 293 7.91 -5.24 -37.78
CA PHE A 293 8.28 -4.45 -38.96
C PHE A 293 9.39 -5.12 -39.78
N ALA A 294 10.35 -5.79 -39.13
CA ALA A 294 11.35 -6.60 -39.83
C ALA A 294 10.71 -7.65 -40.76
N PHE A 295 9.67 -8.35 -40.29
CA PHE A 295 8.91 -9.26 -41.15
C PHE A 295 8.14 -8.55 -42.26
N ALA A 296 7.59 -7.36 -41.99
CA ALA A 296 6.87 -6.58 -42.99
C ALA A 296 7.79 -6.03 -44.11
N TYR A 297 9.08 -5.85 -43.83
CA TYR A 297 10.10 -5.45 -44.79
C TYR A 297 10.66 -6.60 -45.63
N MET A 298 10.42 -7.85 -45.23
CA MET A 298 10.91 -8.99 -45.99
C MET A 298 10.26 -9.07 -47.37
N PRO A 299 10.99 -9.56 -48.39
CA PRO A 299 10.41 -9.84 -49.69
C PRO A 299 9.21 -10.77 -49.57
N PHE A 300 8.11 -10.40 -50.22
CA PHE A 300 6.89 -11.21 -50.17
C PHE A 300 7.12 -12.55 -50.88
N PRO A 301 6.62 -13.66 -50.32
CA PRO A 301 6.75 -14.96 -50.97
C PRO A 301 6.06 -15.02 -52.34
N GLU A 302 6.73 -15.64 -53.30
CA GLU A 302 6.25 -15.74 -54.70
C GLU A 302 4.93 -16.53 -54.85
N TRP A 303 4.56 -17.34 -53.85
CA TRP A 303 3.32 -18.13 -53.85
C TRP A 303 2.06 -17.31 -53.53
N LEU A 304 2.20 -16.03 -53.17
CA LEU A 304 1.05 -15.16 -52.90
C LEU A 304 0.31 -14.78 -54.20
N PRO A 305 -1.03 -14.66 -54.16
CA PRO A 305 -1.83 -14.20 -55.30
C PRO A 305 -1.34 -12.87 -55.91
N ALA A 306 -1.47 -12.72 -57.23
CA ALA A 306 -1.00 -11.55 -57.98
C ALA A 306 -1.59 -10.21 -57.48
N TRP A 307 -2.81 -10.23 -56.93
CA TRP A 307 -3.44 -9.05 -56.35
C TRP A 307 -2.79 -8.60 -55.02
N ILE A 308 -2.10 -9.49 -54.30
CA ILE A 308 -1.30 -9.15 -53.11
C ILE A 308 0.07 -8.65 -53.54
N GLN A 309 0.68 -9.32 -54.52
CA GLN A 309 2.00 -8.96 -55.04
C GLN A 309 2.03 -7.54 -55.63
N SER A 310 0.94 -7.06 -56.23
CA SER A 310 0.85 -5.69 -56.75
C SER A 310 0.93 -4.62 -55.65
N TRP A 311 0.56 -4.96 -54.41
CA TRP A 311 0.66 -4.09 -53.22
C TRP A 311 1.89 -4.39 -52.36
N ALA A 312 2.71 -5.38 -52.74
CA ALA A 312 3.86 -5.77 -51.95
C ALA A 312 4.86 -4.61 -51.83
N PRO A 313 5.26 -4.24 -50.61
CA PRO A 313 6.28 -3.22 -50.41
C PRO A 313 7.62 -3.72 -50.97
N ARG A 314 8.31 -2.86 -51.72
CA ARG A 314 9.60 -3.19 -52.35
C ARG A 314 10.73 -2.36 -51.76
N PHE A 315 11.77 -3.06 -51.36
CA PHE A 315 12.97 -2.50 -50.75
C PHE A 315 14.21 -3.08 -51.43
N HIS A 316 15.24 -2.26 -51.58
CA HIS A 316 16.55 -2.70 -52.02
C HIS A 316 17.65 -2.02 -51.22
N GLN A 317 18.82 -2.66 -51.20
CA GLN A 317 20.00 -2.13 -50.54
C GLN A 317 20.88 -1.39 -51.55
N THR A 318 21.39 -0.22 -51.17
CA THR A 318 22.15 0.67 -52.06
C THR A 318 23.64 0.72 -51.74
N THR A 319 24.07 0.18 -50.59
CA THR A 319 25.40 0.42 -50.03
C THR A 319 26.36 -0.77 -50.17
N GLY A 320 27.55 -0.50 -50.70
CA GLY A 320 28.72 -1.39 -50.62
C GLY A 320 28.51 -2.81 -51.18
N PHE A 321 29.09 -3.80 -50.49
CA PHE A 321 29.08 -5.22 -50.88
C PHE A 321 27.68 -5.88 -50.88
N TYR A 322 26.70 -5.21 -50.28
CA TYR A 322 25.34 -5.70 -50.16
C TYR A 322 24.39 -5.12 -51.22
N SER A 323 24.86 -4.15 -52.01
CA SER A 323 24.07 -3.53 -53.08
C SER A 323 23.53 -4.58 -54.07
N GLY A 324 22.22 -4.54 -54.32
CA GLY A 324 21.54 -5.46 -55.23
C GLY A 324 21.28 -6.88 -54.70
N ARG A 325 21.62 -7.19 -53.43
CA ARG A 325 21.25 -8.47 -52.80
C ARG A 325 19.82 -8.43 -52.28
N ALA A 326 19.19 -9.60 -52.22
CA ALA A 326 17.91 -9.75 -51.53
C ALA A 326 18.10 -9.55 -50.02
N LEU A 327 17.18 -8.81 -49.41
CA LEU A 327 17.20 -8.53 -47.97
C LEU A 327 16.94 -9.80 -47.17
N THR A 328 17.85 -10.10 -46.25
CA THR A 328 17.65 -11.15 -45.24
C THR A 328 16.87 -10.61 -44.05
N PHE A 329 16.36 -11.50 -43.18
CA PHE A 329 15.71 -11.06 -41.94
C PHE A 329 16.63 -10.19 -41.07
N SER A 330 17.93 -10.48 -41.01
CA SER A 330 18.88 -9.66 -40.26
C SER A 330 19.01 -8.25 -40.83
N ASP A 331 18.97 -8.11 -42.16
CA ASP A 331 19.03 -6.79 -42.81
C ASP A 331 17.75 -6.00 -42.53
N CYS A 332 16.59 -6.65 -42.64
CA CYS A 332 15.29 -6.05 -42.33
C CYS A 332 15.15 -5.68 -40.84
N PHE A 333 15.67 -6.52 -39.93
CA PHE A 333 15.64 -6.24 -38.49
C PHE A 333 16.57 -5.10 -38.12
N TYR A 334 17.78 -5.06 -38.69
CA TYR A 334 18.68 -3.91 -38.55
C TYR A 334 18.00 -2.63 -39.04
N PHE A 335 17.43 -2.64 -40.24
CA PHE A 335 16.73 -1.49 -40.81
C PHE A 335 15.57 -1.04 -39.94
N SER A 336 14.75 -1.97 -39.44
CA SER A 336 13.67 -1.68 -38.50
C SER A 336 14.17 -1.05 -37.20
N VAL A 337 15.20 -1.60 -36.56
CA VAL A 337 15.75 -1.01 -35.32
C VAL A 337 16.26 0.41 -35.55
N VAL A 338 16.94 0.68 -36.66
CA VAL A 338 17.45 2.03 -36.96
C VAL A 338 16.30 2.98 -37.29
N THR A 339 15.33 2.59 -38.11
CA THR A 339 14.14 3.41 -38.47
C THR A 339 13.23 3.66 -37.27
N PHE A 340 13.10 2.68 -36.36
CA PHE A 340 12.30 2.79 -35.15
C PHE A 340 12.93 3.74 -34.12
N THR A 341 14.25 3.88 -34.11
CA THR A 341 14.97 4.73 -33.16
C THR A 341 15.39 6.09 -33.73
N THR A 342 15.57 6.20 -35.05
CA THR A 342 16.15 7.36 -35.75
C THR A 342 15.66 7.46 -37.21
N LEU A 343 16.11 8.46 -37.97
CA LEU A 343 15.74 8.67 -39.38
C LEU A 343 16.40 7.69 -40.39
N GLY A 344 17.14 6.66 -39.95
CA GLY A 344 17.80 5.72 -40.85
C GLY A 344 19.18 6.20 -41.34
N PHE A 345 20.02 5.26 -41.78
CA PHE A 345 21.31 5.57 -42.44
C PHE A 345 21.19 5.67 -43.98
N GLY A 346 20.03 5.33 -44.55
CA GLY A 346 19.78 5.39 -46.00
C GLY A 346 20.37 4.22 -46.81
N ASP A 347 20.75 3.14 -46.14
CA ASP A 347 21.30 1.93 -46.73
C ASP A 347 20.24 1.02 -47.37
N VAL A 348 19.01 1.03 -46.85
CA VAL A 348 17.84 0.38 -47.44
C VAL A 348 16.85 1.45 -47.90
N VAL A 349 16.35 1.34 -49.13
CA VAL A 349 15.50 2.35 -49.76
C VAL A 349 14.15 1.75 -50.16
N ALA A 350 13.08 2.53 -49.96
CA ALA A 350 11.71 2.18 -50.31
C ALA A 350 11.35 2.62 -51.75
N ASP A 351 11.09 1.65 -52.62
CA ASP A 351 10.93 1.87 -54.06
C ASP A 351 9.52 2.29 -54.48
N ASN A 352 8.51 1.79 -53.77
CA ASN A 352 7.11 1.98 -54.11
C ASN A 352 6.31 2.65 -52.99
N ALA A 353 5.11 3.13 -53.32
CA ALA A 353 4.24 3.82 -52.37
C ALA A 353 3.91 2.97 -51.12
N PRO A 354 3.60 1.65 -51.21
CA PRO A 354 3.39 0.82 -50.03
C PRO A 354 4.61 0.74 -49.10
N ALA A 355 5.82 0.61 -49.65
CA ALA A 355 7.05 0.59 -48.86
C ALA A 355 7.29 1.91 -48.12
N ARG A 356 7.08 3.04 -48.81
CA ARG A 356 7.22 4.39 -48.20
C ARG A 356 6.19 4.61 -47.09
N PHE A 357 4.95 4.13 -47.28
CA PHE A 357 3.92 4.19 -46.25
C PHE A 357 4.28 3.35 -45.02
N LEU A 358 4.80 2.13 -45.23
CA LEU A 358 5.22 1.23 -44.15
C LEU A 358 6.34 1.86 -43.30
N VAL A 359 7.35 2.45 -43.95
CA VAL A 359 8.45 3.17 -43.27
C VAL A 359 7.92 4.37 -42.50
N ALA A 360 7.03 5.18 -43.10
CA ALA A 360 6.44 6.33 -42.42
C ALA A 360 5.63 5.90 -41.18
N LEU A 361 4.91 4.78 -41.27
CA LEU A 361 4.17 4.21 -40.15
C LEU A 361 5.10 3.77 -39.01
N GLU A 362 6.19 3.08 -39.31
CA GLU A 362 7.18 2.67 -38.30
C GLU A 362 7.78 3.87 -37.59
N VAL A 363 8.16 4.93 -38.33
CA VAL A 363 8.72 6.15 -37.73
C VAL A 363 7.76 6.79 -36.74
N ILE A 364 6.45 6.84 -37.05
CA ILE A 364 5.42 7.36 -36.13
C ILE A 364 5.37 6.51 -34.85
N PHE A 365 5.33 5.18 -34.97
CA PHE A 365 5.36 4.30 -33.81
C PHE A 365 6.65 4.44 -33.00
N GLY A 366 7.79 4.55 -33.68
CA GLY A 366 9.10 4.77 -33.08
C GLY A 366 9.13 6.02 -32.20
N TYR A 367 8.63 7.16 -32.70
CA TYR A 367 8.54 8.40 -31.91
C TYR A 367 7.62 8.28 -30.70
N VAL A 368 6.45 7.61 -30.84
CA VAL A 368 5.54 7.39 -29.70
C VAL A 368 6.20 6.52 -28.63
N MET A 369 6.86 5.44 -29.05
CA MET A 369 7.52 4.50 -28.14
C MET A 369 8.75 5.12 -27.47
N LEU A 370 9.56 5.89 -28.20
CA LEU A 370 10.69 6.62 -27.63
C LEU A 370 10.25 7.70 -26.64
N GLY A 371 9.22 8.48 -27.00
CA GLY A 371 8.63 9.49 -26.11
C GLY A 371 8.08 8.88 -24.82
N GLY A 372 7.39 7.73 -24.94
CA GLY A 372 6.92 6.95 -23.78
C GLY A 372 8.07 6.48 -22.91
N LEU A 373 9.15 5.95 -23.49
CA LEU A 373 10.32 5.48 -22.74
C LEU A 373 10.99 6.61 -21.96
N ILE A 374 11.19 7.78 -22.58
CA ILE A 374 11.75 8.97 -21.94
C ILE A 374 10.86 9.42 -20.78
N SER A 375 9.54 9.45 -20.96
CA SER A 375 8.57 9.82 -19.93
C SER A 375 8.61 8.88 -18.72
N ILE A 376 8.56 7.56 -18.95
CA ILE A 376 8.62 6.54 -17.90
C ILE A 376 9.96 6.60 -17.16
N PHE A 377 11.07 6.75 -17.90
CA PHE A 377 12.40 6.85 -17.33
C PHE A 377 12.59 8.10 -16.47
N SER A 378 12.12 9.26 -16.95
CA SER A 378 12.17 10.54 -16.23
C SER A 378 11.40 10.46 -14.90
N ASN A 379 10.19 9.89 -14.92
CA ASN A 379 9.40 9.67 -13.70
C ASN A 379 10.11 8.77 -12.70
N LYS A 380 10.80 7.72 -13.18
CA LYS A 380 11.53 6.79 -12.31
C LYS A 380 12.78 7.42 -11.68
N LEU A 381 13.50 8.27 -12.42
CA LEU A 381 14.62 9.03 -11.87
C LEU A 381 14.14 10.04 -10.82
N ALA A 382 13.08 10.79 -11.11
CA ALA A 382 12.51 11.78 -10.18
C ALA A 382 11.97 11.15 -8.89
N SER A 383 11.56 9.87 -8.91
CA SER A 383 11.11 9.16 -7.71
C SER A 383 12.24 8.70 -6.78
N ARG A 384 13.50 8.79 -7.22
CA ARG A 384 14.69 8.32 -6.48
C ARG A 384 15.60 9.44 -5.96
N SER A 385 15.41 10.67 -6.44
CA SER A 385 16.04 11.90 -5.93
C SER A 385 15.18 12.51 -4.83
#